data_AF-A0A932QGR1-F1
#
_entry.id   AF-A0A932QGR1-F1
#
_cell.length_a   1.000
_cell.length_b   1.000
_cell.length_c   1.000
_cell.angle_alpha   90.00
_cell.angle_beta   90.00
_cell.angle_gamma   90.00
#
_symmetry.space_group_name_H-M   'P 1'
#
loop_
_entity.id
_entity.type
_entity.pdbx_description
1 polymer ?
#
loop_
_entity_poly.entity_id
_entity_poly.type
_entity_poly.pdbx_seq_one_letter_code
_entity_poly.pdbx_strand_id
1 'polypeptide(L)' 'MDQARDELFQHIMRCEVVGSHPDHQKEWFDETMAYMAERYYELSAVELADLRTLGERFAQPAKTNQAISA' A
#
# COMPACT_ATOMS: atom_id res chain seq x y z
N MET A 1 -1.24 10.69 -11.10
CA MET A 1 -1.09 9.47 -10.28
C MET A 1 0.22 9.41 -9.47
N ASP A 2 1.39 9.82 -10.01
CA ASP A 2 2.67 9.62 -9.32
C ASP A 2 2.74 10.20 -7.90
N GLN A 3 2.22 11.41 -7.67
CA GLN A 3 2.21 12.02 -6.34
C GLN A 3 1.40 11.20 -5.32
N ALA A 4 0.27 10.62 -5.74
CA ALA A 4 -0.56 9.78 -4.88
C ALA A 4 0.16 8.46 -4.54
N ARG A 5 0.88 7.87 -5.50
CA ARG A 5 1.71 6.69 -5.28
C ARG A 5 2.81 6.98 -4.25
N ASP A 6 3.54 8.06 -4.44
CA ASP A 6 4.66 8.41 -3.58
C ASP A 6 4.18 8.72 -2.14
N GLU A 7 3.06 9.43 -1.98
CA GLU A 7 2.45 9.68 -0.67
C GLU A 7 1.99 8.38 0.02
N LEU A 8 1.32 7.47 -0.71
CA LEU A 8 0.92 6.16 -0.17
C LEU A 8 2.12 5.36 0.33
N PHE A 9 3.23 5.34 -0.42
CA PHE A 9 4.43 4.61 -0.02
C PHE A 9 5.07 5.21 1.24
N GLN A 10 5.06 6.53 1.39
CA GLN A 10 5.49 7.18 2.63
C GLN A 10 4.62 6.80 3.82
N HIS A 11 3.30 6.70 3.64
CA HIS A 11 2.38 6.24 4.68
C HIS A 11 2.67 4.79 5.08
N ILE A 12 2.85 3.88 4.11
CA ILE A 12 3.19 2.47 4.37
C ILE A 12 4.48 2.35 5.19
N MET A 13 5.52 3.13 4.84
CA MET A 13 6.80 3.11 5.56
C MET A 13 6.71 3.69 6.97
N ARG A 14 5.94 4.78 7.19
CA ARG A 14 5.81 5.42 8.50
C ARG A 14 4.95 4.63 9.48
N CYS A 15 3.92 3.96 8.98
CA CYS A 15 2.98 3.21 9.81
C CYS A 15 3.42 1.75 10.04
N GLU A 16 4.62 1.36 9.59
CA GLU A 16 5.17 -0.01 9.73
C GLU A 16 4.18 -1.10 9.27
N VAL A 17 3.40 -0.80 8.22
CA VAL A 17 2.36 -1.71 7.70
C VAL A 17 2.98 -2.98 7.13
N VAL A 18 4.24 -2.90 6.68
CA VAL A 18 5.00 -4.00 6.09
C VAL A 18 5.09 -5.17 7.08
N GLY A 19 4.52 -6.32 6.69
CA GLY A 19 4.57 -7.54 7.50
C GLY A 19 3.59 -7.60 8.69
N SER A 20 2.70 -6.61 8.84
CA SER A 20 1.60 -6.67 9.81
C SER A 20 0.56 -7.73 9.44
N HIS A 21 -0.35 -8.07 10.37
CA HIS A 21 -1.38 -9.10 10.13
C HIS A 21 -2.27 -8.71 8.93
N PRO A 22 -2.68 -9.66 8.06
CA PRO A 22 -3.48 -9.35 6.87
C PRO A 22 -4.75 -8.53 7.15
N ASP A 23 -5.44 -8.82 8.25
CA ASP A 23 -6.65 -8.06 8.63
C ASP A 23 -6.33 -6.61 8.99
N HIS A 24 -5.23 -6.36 9.70
CA HIS A 24 -4.79 -5.01 10.04
C HIS A 24 -4.31 -4.25 8.80
N GLN A 25 -3.60 -4.93 7.88
CA GLN A 25 -3.23 -4.33 6.60
C GLN A 25 -4.48 -3.93 5.82
N LYS A 26 -5.49 -4.81 5.76
CA LYS A 26 -6.73 -4.54 5.05
C LYS A 26 -7.45 -3.32 5.62
N GLU A 27 -7.65 -3.27 6.93
CA GLU A 27 -8.32 -2.15 7.61
C GLU A 27 -7.56 -0.84 7.35
N TRP A 28 -6.24 -0.85 7.53
CA TRP A 28 -5.40 0.32 7.27
C TRP A 28 -5.46 0.78 5.81
N PHE A 29 -5.46 -0.15 4.84
CA PHE A 29 -5.59 0.18 3.42
C PHE A 29 -6.98 0.71 3.09
N ASP A 30 -8.05 0.18 3.70
CA ASP A 30 -9.42 0.66 3.47
C ASP A 30 -9.56 2.13 3.93
N GLU A 31 -9.05 2.45 5.12
CA GLU A 31 -9.04 3.82 5.65
C GLU A 31 -8.13 4.76 4.84
N THR A 32 -6.92 4.32 4.53
CA THR A 32 -5.95 5.13 3.79
C THR A 32 -6.45 5.41 2.38
N MET A 33 -7.05 4.43 1.69
CA MET A 33 -7.60 4.64 0.36
C MET A 33 -8.80 5.58 0.34
N ALA A 34 -9.60 5.64 1.41
CA ALA A 34 -10.65 6.64 1.55
C ALA A 34 -10.05 8.06 1.61
N TYR A 35 -9.03 8.27 2.44
CA TYR A 35 -8.28 9.53 2.49
C TYR A 35 -7.67 9.89 1.12
N MET A 36 -7.08 8.92 0.41
CA MET A 36 -6.49 9.16 -0.91
C MET A 36 -7.55 9.57 -1.94
N ALA A 37 -8.75 8.98 -1.89
CA ALA A 37 -9.86 9.33 -2.78
C ALA A 37 -10.39 10.75 -2.54
N GLU A 38 -10.44 11.19 -1.27
CA GLU A 38 -10.84 12.55 -0.91
C GLU A 38 -9.80 13.59 -1.33
N ARG A 39 -8.51 13.27 -1.11
CA ARG A 39 -7.40 14.18 -1.42
C ARG A 39 -7.13 14.30 -2.92
N TYR A 40 -7.15 13.19 -3.63
CA TYR A 40 -6.89 13.10 -5.06
C TYR A 40 -8.18 12.85 -5.83
N TYR A 41 -9.14 13.77 -5.69
CA TYR A 41 -10.46 13.70 -6.35
C TYR A 41 -10.39 13.65 -7.89
N GLU A 42 -9.25 14.01 -8.47
CA GLU A 42 -8.97 13.91 -9.90
C GLU A 42 -8.69 12.48 -10.37
N LEU A 43 -8.36 11.56 -9.46
CA LEU A 43 -8.13 10.15 -9.79
C LEU A 43 -9.46 9.44 -10.03
N SER A 44 -9.52 8.72 -11.14
CA SER A 44 -10.62 7.81 -11.41
C SER A 44 -10.65 6.65 -10.42
N ALA A 45 -11.81 5.98 -10.32
CA ALA A 45 -11.94 4.76 -9.53
C ALA A 45 -10.96 3.66 -9.95
N VAL A 46 -10.60 3.61 -11.25
CA VAL A 46 -9.61 2.66 -11.78
C VAL A 46 -8.22 3.01 -11.26
N GLU A 47 -7.82 4.28 -11.32
CA GLU A 47 -6.51 4.71 -10.82
C GLU A 47 -6.37 4.53 -9.31
N LEU A 48 -7.46 4.70 -8.54
CA LEU A 48 -7.49 4.40 -7.10
C LEU A 48 -7.34 2.90 -6.84
N ALA A 49 -7.98 2.04 -7.64
CA ALA A 49 -7.82 0.59 -7.52
C ALA A 49 -6.40 0.13 -7.88
N ASP A 50 -5.80 0.72 -8.91
CA ASP A 50 -4.41 0.48 -9.29
C ASP A 50 -3.45 0.95 -8.19
N LEU A 51 -3.71 2.13 -7.61
CA LEU A 51 -2.94 2.67 -6.49
C LEU A 51 -2.96 1.73 -5.28
N ARG A 52 -4.14 1.20 -4.93
CA ARG A 52 -4.28 0.18 -3.87
C ARG A 52 -3.46 -1.06 -4.18
N THR A 53 -3.57 -1.58 -5.40
CA THR A 53 -2.85 -2.79 -5.83
C THR A 53 -1.33 -2.60 -5.73
N LEU A 54 -0.83 -1.41 -6.09
CA LEU A 54 0.59 -1.06 -5.95
C LEU A 54 1.01 -0.98 -4.47
N GLY A 55 0.19 -0.36 -3.62
CA GLY A 55 0.43 -0.28 -2.19
C GLY A 55 0.49 -1.65 -1.51
N GLU A 56 -0.49 -2.51 -1.78
CA GLU A 56 -0.54 -3.87 -1.22
C GLU A 56 0.70 -4.68 -1.61
N ARG A 57 1.15 -4.57 -2.88
CA ARG A 57 2.40 -5.21 -3.34
C ARG A 57 3.64 -4.67 -2.63
N PHE A 58 3.68 -3.36 -2.36
CA PHE A 58 4.78 -2.72 -1.66
C PHE A 58 4.81 -3.10 -0.16
N ALA A 59 3.64 -3.30 0.46
CA ALA A 59 3.52 -3.72 1.85
C ALA A 59 3.81 -5.21 2.08
N GLN A 60 3.94 -6.01 1.02
CA GLN A 60 4.37 -7.40 1.17
C GLN A 60 5.80 -7.45 1.70
N PRO A 61 6.08 -8.29 2.71
CA PRO A 61 7.43 -8.47 3.18
C PRO A 61 8.30 -8.89 1.99
N ALA A 62 9.50 -8.30 1.89
CA ALA A 62 10.48 -8.72 0.90
C ALA A 62 10.60 -10.24 0.99
N LYS A 63 10.41 -10.95 -0.13
CA LYS A 63 10.58 -12.40 -0.19
C LYS A 63 11.99 -12.69 0.32
N THR A 64 12.09 -13.09 1.59
CA THR A 64 13.34 -13.59 2.13
C THR A 64 13.60 -14.83 1.28
N ASN A 65 14.65 -14.79 0.49
CA ASN A 65 15.17 -15.99 -0.15
C ASN A 65 15.71 -16.90 0.96
N GLN A 66 14.81 -17.54 1.72
CA GLN A 66 15.14 -18.66 2.59
C GLN A 66 15.36 -19.89 1.71
N ALA A 67 16.47 -19.87 0.98
CA ALA A 67 17.17 -20.96 0.32
C ALA A 67 18.38 -20.27 -0.34
N ILE A 68 19.63 -20.47 0.08
CA ILE A 68 20.35 -21.74 0.09
C ILE A 68 21.34 -21.69 1.27
N SER A 69 21.13 -22.54 2.27
CA SER A 69 22.24 -23.11 3.03
C SER A 69 22.34 -24.56 2.59
N ALA A 70 23.36 -24.85 1.79
CA ALA A 70 23.82 -26.19 1.43
C ALA A 70 25.34 -26.20 1.57
#